data_AF-A0A8E0S1P2-F1
#
_entry.id   AF-A0A8E0S1P2-F1
#
_cell.length_a   1.000
_cell.length_b   1.000
_cell.length_c   1.000
_cell.angle_alpha   90.00
_cell.angle_beta   90.00
_cell.angle_gamma   90.00
#
_symmetry.space_group_name_H-M   'P 1'
#
loop_
_entity.id
_entity.type
_entity.pdbx_description
1 polymer ?
#
loop_
_entity_poly.entity_id
_entity_poly.type
_entity_poly.pdbx_seq_one_letter_code
_entity_poly.pdbx_strand_id
1 'polypeptide(L)'
;MLGRTDGVPVGWIPEDCIGNWWRPNFEPPRYPYVPAHVTKPKEHTRLFLIQLPEKTFFAVPSNYKLVAAPLFELFDNARAYGPIISSLPQVLSRFNFVYND
;
A
#
# COMPACT_ATOMS: atom_id res chain seq x y z
N MET A 1 -16.16 21.50 -16.05
CA MET A 1 -15.31 20.49 -16.72
C MET A 1 -14.23 20.07 -15.73
N LEU A 2 -14.22 18.80 -15.32
CA LEU A 2 -13.18 18.20 -14.47
C LEU A 2 -12.14 17.57 -15.39
N GLY A 3 -10.86 17.93 -15.22
CA GLY A 3 -9.73 17.22 -15.79
C GLY A 3 -9.32 17.66 -17.20
N ARG A 4 -8.52 18.72 -17.29
CA ARG A 4 -7.46 18.83 -18.30
C ARG A 4 -6.28 19.59 -17.72
N THR A 5 -5.22 18.87 -17.44
CA THR A 5 -3.86 19.37 -17.67
C THR A 5 -3.27 18.40 -18.68
N ASP A 6 -3.29 18.83 -19.95
CA ASP A 6 -2.45 18.39 -21.06
C ASP A 6 -1.84 17.00 -20.94
N GLY A 7 -2.65 15.96 -21.16
CA GLY A 7 -2.29 14.70 -21.83
C GLY A 7 -1.03 13.92 -21.43
N VAL A 8 -0.25 14.33 -20.43
CA VAL A 8 0.96 13.63 -20.00
C VAL A 8 0.53 12.60 -18.97
N PRO A 9 0.61 11.30 -19.30
CA PRO A 9 0.35 10.26 -18.31
C PRO A 9 1.37 10.42 -17.19
N VAL A 10 0.91 10.49 -15.93
CA VAL A 10 1.81 10.37 -14.79
C VAL A 10 2.40 8.96 -14.86
N GLY A 11 3.70 8.88 -15.18
CA GLY A 11 4.41 7.62 -15.20
C GLY A 11 4.59 7.13 -13.77
N TRP A 12 3.63 6.37 -13.25
CA TRP A 12 3.74 5.74 -11.93
C TRP A 12 4.95 4.82 -11.93
N ILE A 13 5.92 5.09 -11.07
CA ILE A 13 7.13 4.27 -10.92
C ILE A 13 7.00 3.49 -9.62
N PRO A 14 6.77 2.17 -9.69
CA PRO A 14 6.97 1.30 -8.54
C PRO A 14 8.47 1.29 -8.23
N GLU A 15 8.84 1.83 -7.07
CA GLU A 15 10.23 1.88 -6.65
C GLU A 15 10.65 0.52 -6.08
N ASP A 16 9.97 0.10 -5.02
CA ASP A 16 10.41 -1.01 -4.18
C ASP A 16 9.25 -1.91 -3.80
N CYS A 17 9.47 -3.24 -3.82
CA CYS A 17 8.57 -4.19 -3.19
C CYS A 17 8.80 -4.14 -1.68
N ILE A 18 7.80 -3.68 -0.94
CA ILE A 18 7.92 -3.43 0.50
C ILE A 18 7.36 -4.58 1.34
N GLY A 19 6.58 -5.48 0.76
CA GLY A 19 6.13 -6.66 1.48
C GLY A 19 5.30 -7.63 0.66
N ASN A 20 5.17 -8.84 1.18
CA ASN A 20 4.46 -9.93 0.55
C ASN A 20 3.58 -10.63 1.58
N TRP A 21 2.33 -10.90 1.21
CA TRP A 21 1.38 -11.64 2.02
C TRP A 21 0.75 -12.76 1.21
N TRP A 22 0.55 -13.90 1.85
CA TRP A 22 -0.04 -15.08 1.24
C TRP A 22 -1.32 -15.48 1.94
N ARG A 23 -2.33 -15.80 1.13
CA ARG A 23 -3.56 -16.44 1.58
C ARG A 23 -3.49 -17.93 1.27
N PRO A 24 -3.44 -18.83 2.26
CA PRO A 24 -3.28 -20.26 2.00
C PRO A 24 -4.55 -20.92 1.46
N ASN A 25 -5.73 -20.46 1.90
CA ASN A 25 -7.05 -21.03 1.64
C ASN A 25 -8.03 -19.96 1.12
N PHE A 26 -9.28 -20.32 0.79
CA PHE A 26 -10.34 -19.38 0.42
C PHE A 26 -11.00 -18.72 1.66
N GLU A 27 -10.19 -18.38 2.66
CA GLU A 27 -10.62 -17.83 3.94
C GLU A 27 -9.88 -16.52 4.23
N PRO A 28 -10.42 -15.61 5.07
CA PRO A 28 -9.87 -14.27 5.34
C PRO A 28 -8.39 -14.17 5.78
N PRO A 29 -7.77 -15.11 6.51
CA PRO A 29 -6.41 -14.95 7.03
C PRO A 29 -5.33 -14.79 5.94
N ARG A 30 -4.37 -13.89 6.20
CA ARG A 30 -3.18 -13.66 5.36
C ARG A 30 -1.94 -13.65 6.24
N TYR A 31 -0.84 -14.18 5.73
CA TYR A 31 0.43 -14.30 6.47
C TYR A 31 1.58 -13.64 5.69
N PRO A 32 2.54 -12.99 6.36
CA PRO A 32 3.71 -12.37 5.70
C PRO A 32 4.78 -13.39 5.27
N TYR A 33 4.40 -14.66 5.16
CA TYR A 33 5.21 -15.79 4.70
C TYR A 33 4.27 -16.85 4.14
N VAL A 34 4.80 -17.81 3.37
CA VAL A 34 4.05 -19.01 2.96
C VAL A 34 4.00 -19.97 4.16
N PRO A 35 2.82 -20.30 4.72
CA PRO A 35 2.73 -21.18 5.87
C PRO A 35 3.28 -22.59 5.58
N ALA A 36 3.70 -23.29 6.63
CA ALA A 36 4.23 -24.64 6.52
C ALA A 36 3.25 -25.58 5.80
N HIS A 37 3.80 -26.47 4.95
CA HIS A 37 3.05 -27.45 4.15
C HIS A 37 2.09 -26.86 3.09
N VAL A 38 2.02 -25.53 2.94
CA VAL A 38 1.24 -24.88 1.89
C VAL A 38 2.09 -24.78 0.61
N THR A 39 1.83 -25.67 -0.34
CA THR A 39 2.54 -25.66 -1.65
C THR A 39 1.83 -24.82 -2.71
N LYS A 40 0.53 -24.54 -2.53
CA LYS A 40 -0.33 -23.84 -3.51
C LYS A 40 -1.22 -22.81 -2.82
N PRO A 41 -0.67 -21.64 -2.41
CA PRO A 41 -1.47 -20.55 -1.86
C PRO A 41 -2.51 -20.06 -2.89
N LYS A 42 -3.64 -19.52 -2.41
CA LYS A 42 -4.74 -19.06 -3.26
C LYS A 42 -4.59 -17.61 -3.70
N GLU A 43 -3.85 -16.81 -2.94
CA GLU A 43 -3.59 -15.40 -3.25
C GLU A 43 -2.17 -15.04 -2.80
N HIS A 44 -1.46 -14.27 -3.64
CA HIS A 44 -0.20 -13.60 -3.29
C HIS A 44 -0.42 -12.10 -3.46
N THR A 45 -0.50 -11.38 -2.34
CA THR A 45 -0.59 -9.92 -2.31
C THR A 45 0.81 -9.33 -2.20
N ARG A 46 1.17 -8.43 -3.11
CA ARG A 46 2.45 -7.70 -3.09
C ARG A 46 2.19 -6.23 -2.85
N LEU A 47 2.96 -5.61 -1.96
CA LEU A 47 2.91 -4.19 -1.69
C LEU A 47 4.12 -3.52 -2.32
N PHE A 48 3.89 -2.39 -2.98
CA PHE A 48 4.91 -1.58 -3.63
C PHE A 48 4.86 -0.15 -3.10
N LEU A 49 6.04 0.44 -2.93
CA LEU A 49 6.19 1.87 -2.70
C LEU A 49 6.12 2.59 -4.04
N ILE A 50 5.21 3.56 -4.16
CA ILE A 50 5.06 4.41 -5.35
C ILE A 50 5.55 5.81 -5.01
N GLN A 51 6.56 6.30 -5.74
CA GLN A 51 6.98 7.69 -5.63
C GLN A 51 5.98 8.59 -6.34
N LEU A 52 5.51 9.62 -5.64
CA LEU A 52 4.66 10.65 -6.21
C LEU A 52 5.54 11.75 -6.84
N PRO A 53 5.15 12.33 -7.99
CA PRO A 53 5.76 13.57 -8.46
C PRO A 53 5.41 14.72 -7.50
N GLU A 54 6.11 15.85 -7.63
CA GLU A 54 5.87 17.06 -6.82
C GLU A 54 4.38 17.46 -6.81
N LYS A 55 3.70 17.35 -7.96
CA LYS A 55 2.28 17.67 -8.12
C LYS A 55 1.60 16.61 -8.99
N THR A 56 0.43 16.17 -8.57
CA THR A 56 -0.43 15.23 -9.33
C THR A 56 -1.90 15.43 -8.97
N PHE A 57 -2.79 14.97 -9.84
CA PHE A 57 -4.23 14.97 -9.62
C PHE A 57 -4.73 13.53 -9.47
N PHE A 58 -5.47 13.26 -8.39
CA PHE A 58 -6.16 11.99 -8.19
C PHE A 58 -7.64 12.15 -8.51
N ALA A 59 -8.15 11.34 -9.44
CA ALA A 59 -9.58 11.19 -9.65
C ALA A 59 -10.12 10.12 -8.71
N VAL A 60 -10.73 10.54 -7.60
CA VAL A 60 -11.29 9.64 -6.59
C VAL A 60 -12.76 9.33 -6.94
N PRO A 61 -13.17 8.06 -7.06
CA PRO A 61 -14.57 7.71 -7.26
C PRO A 61 -15.46 8.26 -6.14
N SER A 62 -16.68 8.69 -6.46
CA SER A 62 -17.57 9.40 -5.52
C SER A 62 -17.98 8.59 -4.28
N ASN A 63 -17.88 7.25 -4.34
CA ASN A 63 -18.16 6.34 -3.23
C ASN A 63 -16.95 6.06 -2.34
N TYR A 64 -15.80 6.68 -2.62
CA TYR A 64 -14.58 6.55 -1.84
C TYR A 64 -14.07 7.91 -1.37
N LYS A 65 -13.28 7.89 -0.30
CA LYS A 65 -12.57 9.05 0.22
C LYS A 65 -11.07 8.73 0.27
N LEU A 66 -10.26 9.59 -0.31
CA LEU A 66 -8.81 9.55 -0.16
C LEU A 66 -8.43 10.29 1.13
N VAL A 67 -7.69 9.63 2.01
CA VAL A 67 -7.26 10.17 3.30
C VAL A 67 -5.75 9.98 3.47
N ALA A 68 -5.09 10.95 4.08
CA ALA A 68 -3.70 10.83 4.50
C ALA A 68 -3.67 10.38 5.96
N ALA A 69 -3.20 9.16 6.21
CA ALA A 69 -3.08 8.61 7.56
C ALA A 69 -1.62 8.69 8.02
N PRO A 70 -1.33 9.35 9.16
CA PRO A 70 0.01 9.37 9.71
C PRO A 70 0.41 8.00 10.28
N LEU A 71 1.71 7.68 10.24
CA LEU A 71 2.21 6.35 10.62
C LEU A 71 1.86 5.94 12.07
N PHE A 72 1.78 6.91 13.00
CA PHE A 72 1.43 6.62 14.39
C PHE A 72 -0.02 6.16 14.59
N GLU A 73 -0.94 6.50 13.67
CA GLU A 73 -2.33 6.04 13.73
C GLU A 73 -2.45 4.56 13.29
N LEU A 74 -1.55 4.15 12.38
CA LEU A 74 -1.51 2.80 11.82
C LEU A 74 -0.77 1.81 12.72
N PHE A 75 0.31 2.26 13.38
CA PHE A 75 1.23 1.41 14.13
C PHE A 75 0.50 0.60 15.21
N ASP A 76 0.64 -0.73 15.14
CA ASP A 76 0.04 -1.69 16.07
C ASP A 76 -1.50 -1.60 16.18
N ASN A 77 -2.16 -1.01 15.19
CA ASN A 77 -3.61 -0.81 15.17
C ASN A 77 -4.31 -1.77 14.19
N ALA A 78 -4.02 -3.06 14.31
CA ALA A 78 -4.60 -4.09 13.45
C ALA A 78 -6.13 -4.22 13.61
N ARG A 79 -6.70 -3.77 14.74
CA ARG A 79 -8.16 -3.77 14.95
C ARG A 79 -8.88 -2.83 13.98
N ALA A 80 -8.33 -1.63 13.74
CA ALA A 80 -8.95 -0.67 12.83
C ALA A 80 -8.51 -0.86 11.37
N TYR A 81 -7.23 -1.16 11.14
CA TYR A 81 -6.63 -1.15 9.80
C TYR A 81 -6.32 -2.54 9.22
N GLY A 82 -6.50 -3.60 10.01
CA GLY A 82 -6.10 -4.95 9.63
C GLY A 82 -4.58 -5.17 9.67
N PRO A 83 -4.13 -6.42 9.50
CA PRO A 83 -2.74 -6.80 9.75
C PRO A 83 -1.73 -6.26 8.72
N ILE A 84 -2.17 -5.95 7.49
CA ILE A 84 -1.28 -5.45 6.44
C ILE A 84 -0.99 -3.96 6.66
N ILE A 85 -2.04 -3.13 6.74
CA ILE A 85 -1.87 -1.67 6.83
C ILE A 85 -1.22 -1.27 8.16
N SER A 86 -1.57 -1.94 9.27
CA SER A 86 -0.97 -1.65 10.58
C SER A 86 0.53 -1.99 10.69
N SER A 87 1.05 -2.77 9.74
CA SER A 87 2.48 -3.12 9.66
C SER A 87 3.32 -2.18 8.78
N LEU A 88 2.67 -1.23 8.09
CA LEU A 88 3.36 -0.29 7.19
C LEU A 88 4.44 0.54 7.91
N PRO A 89 4.25 1.05 9.15
CA PRO A 89 5.30 1.82 9.81
C PRO A 89 6.61 1.03 9.99
N GLN A 90 6.53 -0.26 10.32
CA GLN A 90 7.71 -1.13 10.47
C GLN A 90 8.41 -1.32 9.11
N VAL A 91 7.63 -1.58 8.06
CA VAL A 91 8.15 -1.80 6.71
C VAL A 91 8.77 -0.53 6.12
N LEU A 92 8.19 0.63 6.39
CA LEU A 92 8.65 1.92 5.89
C LEU A 92 9.84 2.47 6.68
N SER A 93 10.13 1.94 7.87
CA SER A 93 11.22 2.42 8.73
C SER A 93 12.64 2.30 8.12
N ARG A 94 12.81 1.47 7.08
CA ARG A 94 14.09 1.30 6.38
C ARG A 94 14.40 2.41 5.37
N PHE A 95 13.44 3.27 5.04
CA PHE A 95 13.61 4.33 4.05
C PHE A 95 14.05 5.63 4.71
N ASN A 96 14.93 6.36 4.02
CA ASN A 96 15.29 7.73 4.39
C ASN A 96 14.38 8.72 3.65
N PHE A 97 13.33 9.19 4.32
CA PHE A 97 12.42 10.17 3.72
C PHE A 97 13.03 11.58 3.73
N VAL A 98 13.04 12.21 2.56
CA VAL A 98 13.40 13.64 2.41
C VAL A 98 12.12 14.45 2.40
N TYR A 99 11.98 15.35 3.36
CA TYR A 99 10.83 16.27 3.45
C TYR A 99 11.17 17.55 2.69
N ASN A 100 10.60 17.70 1.51
CA ASN A 100 10.76 18.90 0.67
C ASN A 100 9.76 19.98 1.14
N ASP A 101 10.18 21.25 1.06
CA ASP A 101 9.37 22.44 1.38
C ASP A 101 8.34 22.77 0.28
#